data_AF-A0A242NEP5-F1
#
_entry.id   AF-A0A242NEP5-F1
#
_cell.length_a   1.000
_cell.length_b   1.000
_cell.length_c   1.000
_cell.angle_alpha   90.00
_cell.angle_beta   90.00
_cell.angle_gamma   90.00
#
_symmetry.space_group_name_H-M   'P 1'
#
loop_
_entity.id
_entity.type
_entity.pdbx_description
1 polymer ?
#
loop_
_entity_poly.entity_id
_entity_poly.type
_entity_poly.pdbx_seq_one_letter_code
_entity_poly.pdbx_strand_id
1 'polypeptide(L)'
;MSDLFFEKLLTAIEKGKVRGFDEIKEINGENYLFEYAIKKENGNYHTYLFHIPENKMAMYEDYATEEFSEFSNIEDAFNYFKLQSVDIRKFAPIKRTLPF
;
A
#
# COMPACT_ATOMS: atom_id res chain seq x y z
N MET A 1 -19.96 8.56 -9.48
CA MET A 1 -19.76 7.71 -8.27
C MET A 1 -18.28 7.49 -7.93
N SER A 2 -17.34 7.68 -8.86
CA SER A 2 -15.88 7.63 -8.62
C SER A 2 -15.35 8.74 -7.70
N ASP A 3 -15.91 9.94 -7.83
CA ASP A 3 -15.24 11.14 -7.29
C ASP A 3 -15.39 11.27 -5.77
N LEU A 4 -16.58 10.97 -5.24
CA LEU A 4 -16.83 11.01 -3.80
C LEU A 4 -16.00 9.98 -3.01
N PHE A 5 -15.76 8.80 -3.58
CA PHE A 5 -14.90 7.80 -2.94
C PHE A 5 -13.47 8.33 -2.87
N PHE A 6 -12.96 8.84 -3.99
CA PHE A 6 -11.59 9.35 -4.08
C PHE A 6 -11.37 10.55 -3.16
N GLU A 7 -12.30 11.49 -3.09
CA GLU A 7 -12.27 12.61 -2.15
C GLU A 7 -12.22 12.16 -0.69
N LYS A 8 -12.99 11.13 -0.33
CA LYS A 8 -12.97 10.55 1.03
C LYS A 8 -11.65 9.85 1.34
N LEU A 9 -11.08 9.16 0.35
CA LEU A 9 -9.76 8.52 0.45
C LEU A 9 -8.68 9.59 0.70
N LEU A 10 -8.60 10.60 -0.18
CA LEU A 10 -7.68 11.73 -0.06
C LEU A 10 -7.83 12.42 1.30
N THR A 11 -9.04 12.81 1.67
CA THR A 11 -9.32 13.49 2.96
C THR A 11 -8.87 12.66 4.15
N ALA A 12 -8.96 11.33 4.08
CA ALA A 12 -8.51 10.47 5.14
C ALA A 12 -6.97 10.43 5.23
N ILE A 13 -6.29 10.31 4.09
CA ILE A 13 -4.82 10.32 4.02
C ILE A 13 -4.28 11.65 4.51
N GLU A 14 -4.87 12.78 4.09
CA GLU A 14 -4.52 14.13 4.54
C GLU A 14 -4.61 14.31 6.06
N LYS A 15 -5.53 13.57 6.71
CA LYS A 15 -5.70 13.55 8.17
C LYS A 15 -4.74 12.56 8.87
N GLY A 16 -3.76 12.01 8.16
CA GLY A 16 -2.79 11.05 8.68
C GLY A 16 -3.36 9.65 8.90
N LYS A 17 -4.54 9.33 8.34
CA LYS A 17 -5.11 7.98 8.46
C LYS A 17 -4.45 7.06 7.44
N VAL A 18 -4.00 5.90 7.90
CA VAL A 18 -3.46 4.84 7.06
C VAL A 18 -4.55 4.29 6.12
N ARG A 19 -4.23 4.16 4.84
CA ARG A 19 -5.09 3.60 3.81
C ARG A 19 -4.33 2.61 2.96
N GLY A 20 -4.95 1.51 2.58
CA GLY A 20 -4.28 0.46 1.81
C GLY A 20 -5.13 -0.78 1.72
N PHE A 21 -4.54 -1.87 1.25
CA PHE A 21 -5.19 -3.17 1.12
C PHE A 21 -4.14 -4.27 0.87
N ASP A 22 -4.55 -5.51 1.09
CA ASP A 22 -3.83 -6.71 0.70
C ASP A 22 -4.47 -7.39 -0.52
N GLU A 23 -3.66 -8.05 -1.34
CA GLU A 23 -4.15 -8.90 -2.42
C GLU A 23 -3.22 -10.08 -2.69
N ILE A 24 -3.78 -11.15 -3.28
CA ILE A 24 -3.01 -12.28 -3.81
C ILE A 24 -2.80 -12.06 -5.31
N LYS A 25 -1.56 -12.18 -5.77
CA LYS A 25 -1.21 -12.20 -7.19
C LYS A 25 -0.50 -13.50 -7.53
N GLU A 26 -0.91 -14.11 -8.63
CA GLU A 26 -0.15 -15.20 -9.24
C GLU A 26 0.93 -14.60 -10.14
N ILE A 27 2.20 -14.94 -9.88
CA ILE A 27 3.36 -14.51 -10.66
C ILE A 27 4.14 -15.77 -11.02
N ASN A 28 4.26 -16.07 -12.31
CA ASN A 28 4.96 -17.26 -12.82
C ASN A 28 4.49 -18.59 -12.21
N GLY A 29 3.19 -18.72 -11.90
CA GLY A 29 2.60 -19.93 -11.30
C GLY A 29 2.80 -20.06 -9.79
N GLU A 30 3.34 -19.04 -9.13
CA GLU A 30 3.45 -18.95 -7.67
C GLU A 30 2.55 -17.83 -7.14
N ASN A 31 1.82 -18.09 -6.06
CA ASN A 31 1.00 -17.09 -5.39
C ASN A 31 1.88 -16.24 -4.48
N TYR A 32 1.69 -14.93 -4.56
CA TYR A 32 2.31 -13.94 -3.69
C TYR A 32 1.23 -13.18 -2.95
N LEU A 33 1.43 -13.02 -1.64
CA LEU A 33 0.72 -12.00 -0.90
C LEU A 33 1.39 -10.66 -1.12
N PHE A 34 0.61 -9.66 -1.45
CA PHE A 34 1.02 -8.27 -1.48
C PHE A 34 0.23 -7.47 -0.45
N GLU A 35 0.88 -6.51 0.18
CA GLU A 35 0.20 -5.44 0.90
C GLU A 35 0.74 -4.09 0.43
N TYR A 36 -0.18 -3.14 0.26
CA TYR A 36 0.11 -1.77 -0.11
C TYR A 36 -0.55 -0.83 0.90
N ALA A 37 0.18 0.18 1.35
CA ALA A 37 -0.39 1.19 2.23
C ALA A 37 0.24 2.57 2.04
N ILE A 38 -0.52 3.60 2.40
CA ILE A 38 -0.10 4.99 2.42
C ILE A 38 -0.57 5.69 3.70
N LYS A 39 0.25 6.60 4.21
CA LYS A 39 -0.05 7.47 5.35
C LYS A 39 0.62 8.83 5.11
N LYS A 40 -0.04 9.92 5.51
CA LYS A 40 0.63 11.23 5.63
C LYS A 40 1.15 11.42 7.05
N GLU A 41 2.41 11.80 7.20
CA GLU A 41 3.02 12.11 8.49
C GLU A 41 4.11 13.18 8.32
N ASN A 42 4.15 14.14 9.24
CA ASN A 42 5.11 15.25 9.21
C ASN A 42 5.16 16.03 7.88
N GLY A 43 4.03 16.09 7.17
CA GLY A 43 3.90 16.78 5.88
C GLY A 43 4.23 15.92 4.65
N ASN A 44 4.81 14.73 4.84
CA ASN A 44 5.20 13.82 3.78
C ASN A 44 4.26 12.61 3.69
N TYR A 45 4.19 12.00 2.52
CA TYR A 45 3.42 10.79 2.24
C TYR A 45 4.36 9.59 2.25
N HIS A 46 4.15 8.73 3.23
CA HIS A 46 4.86 7.48 3.39
C HIS A 46 4.08 6.38 2.71
N THR A 47 4.75 5.61 1.88
CA THR A 47 4.21 4.43 1.22
C THR A 47 4.89 3.19 1.78
N TYR A 48 4.13 2.12 1.89
CA TYR A 48 4.59 0.81 2.30
C TYR A 48 4.15 -0.19 1.24
N LEU A 49 5.10 -0.98 0.77
CA LEU A 49 4.86 -2.15 -0.05
C LEU A 49 5.49 -3.35 0.63
N PHE A 50 4.70 -4.40 0.77
CA PHE A 50 5.16 -5.70 1.24
C PHE A 50 4.78 -6.76 0.23
N HIS A 51 5.66 -7.72 0.01
CA HIS A 51 5.27 -8.96 -0.64
C HIS A 51 6.04 -10.18 -0.17
N ILE A 52 5.39 -11.34 -0.22
CA ILE A 52 6.00 -12.63 0.11
C ILE A 52 5.33 -13.76 -0.70
N PRO A 53 6.08 -14.78 -1.15
CA PRO A 53 5.46 -16.01 -1.66
C PRO A 53 4.57 -16.66 -0.59
N GLU A 54 3.36 -17.07 -0.97
CA GLU A 54 2.37 -17.64 -0.05
C GLU A 54 2.92 -18.90 0.66
N ASN A 55 3.68 -19.72 -0.07
CA ASN A 55 4.35 -20.92 0.45
C ASN A 55 5.55 -20.64 1.37
N LYS A 56 5.98 -19.37 1.53
CA LYS A 56 7.09 -18.94 2.38
C LYS A 56 6.65 -18.12 3.59
N MET A 57 5.36 -17.95 3.85
CA MET A 57 4.87 -17.18 5.01
C MET A 57 5.48 -17.60 6.35
N ALA A 58 5.77 -18.89 6.55
CA ALA A 58 6.40 -19.37 7.79
C ALA A 58 7.87 -18.93 7.96
N MET A 59 8.51 -18.47 6.88
CA MET A 59 9.90 -18.01 6.82
C MET A 59 9.93 -16.53 6.40
N TYR A 60 9.05 -15.71 7.00
CA TYR A 60 8.84 -14.34 6.54
C TYR A 60 10.12 -13.50 6.58
N GLU A 61 10.97 -13.68 7.58
CA GLU A 61 12.21 -12.93 7.74
C GLU A 61 13.20 -13.11 6.57
N ASP A 62 13.14 -14.27 5.90
CA ASP A 62 14.06 -14.61 4.82
C ASP A 62 13.51 -14.29 3.42
N TYR A 63 12.19 -14.25 3.28
CA TYR A 63 11.51 -14.21 1.96
C TYR A 63 10.56 -13.03 1.77
N ALA A 64 10.25 -12.27 2.82
CA ALA A 64 9.50 -11.03 2.67
C ALA A 64 10.38 -9.95 2.04
N THR A 65 9.80 -9.22 1.10
CA THR A 65 10.33 -7.95 0.64
C THR A 65 9.46 -6.85 1.21
N GLU A 66 10.10 -5.87 1.85
CA GLU A 66 9.47 -4.63 2.30
C GLU A 66 10.15 -3.45 1.63
N GLU A 67 9.35 -2.51 1.13
CA GLU A 67 9.82 -1.27 0.53
C GLU A 67 9.07 -0.09 1.18
N PHE A 68 9.85 0.91 1.58
CA PHE A 68 9.36 2.16 2.12
C PHE A 68 9.83 3.29 1.21
N SER A 69 8.88 4.11 0.77
CA SER A 69 9.18 5.30 -0.02
C SER A 69 8.44 6.51 0.54
N GLU A 70 9.11 7.65 0.53
CA GLU A 70 8.60 8.92 1.04
C GLU A 70 8.47 9.93 -0.11
N PHE A 71 7.35 10.66 -0.13
CA PHE A 71 7.03 11.66 -1.14
C PHE A 71 6.56 12.96 -0.50
N SER A 72 6.90 14.10 -1.09
CA SER A 72 6.44 15.42 -0.63
C SER A 72 5.03 15.77 -1.10
N ASN A 73 4.49 15.04 -2.08
CA ASN A 73 3.15 15.24 -2.63
C ASN A 73 2.43 13.90 -2.87
N ILE A 74 1.09 13.96 -2.82
CA ILE A 74 0.25 12.76 -2.92
C ILE A 74 0.18 12.19 -4.33
N GLU A 75 0.35 13.04 -5.35
CA GLU A 75 0.32 12.61 -6.75
C GLU A 75 1.48 11.69 -7.08
N ASP A 76 2.69 12.01 -6.61
CA ASP A 76 3.87 11.18 -6.76
C ASP A 76 3.73 9.84 -6.01
N ALA A 77 3.19 9.87 -4.80
CA ALA A 77 2.90 8.64 -4.05
C ALA A 77 1.88 7.75 -4.78
N PHE A 78 0.86 8.32 -5.42
CA PHE A 78 -0.10 7.55 -6.23
C PHE A 78 0.50 7.09 -7.55
N ASN A 79 1.38 7.88 -8.17
CA ASN A 79 2.11 7.48 -9.37
C ASN A 79 3.04 6.31 -9.09
N TYR A 80 3.70 6.27 -7.92
CA TYR A 80 4.48 5.14 -7.46
C TYR A 80 3.67 3.83 -7.46
N PHE A 81 2.50 3.82 -6.82
CA PHE A 81 1.60 2.66 -6.85
C PHE A 81 1.15 2.28 -8.26
N LYS A 82 0.83 3.28 -9.08
CA LYS A 82 0.39 3.06 -10.46
C LYS A 82 1.49 2.41 -11.32
N LEU A 83 2.75 2.80 -11.14
CA LEU A 83 3.90 2.20 -11.84
C LEU A 83 4.07 0.72 -11.46
N GLN A 84 3.67 0.34 -10.26
CA GLN A 84 3.63 -1.05 -9.78
C GLN A 84 2.32 -1.77 -10.12
N SER A 85 1.48 -1.18 -10.97
CA SER A 85 0.17 -1.72 -11.37
C SER A 85 -0.82 -1.92 -10.21
N VAL A 86 -0.73 -1.10 -9.17
CA VAL A 86 -1.63 -1.13 -8.01
C VAL A 86 -2.86 -0.26 -8.28
N ASP A 87 -4.05 -0.81 -8.01
CA ASP A 87 -5.30 -0.07 -8.12
C ASP A 87 -5.62 0.67 -6.82
N ILE A 88 -5.28 1.96 -6.77
CA ILE A 88 -5.54 2.83 -5.60
C ILE A 88 -7.01 2.91 -5.20
N ARG A 89 -7.95 2.55 -6.07
CA ARG A 89 -9.39 2.52 -5.73
C ARG A 89 -9.73 1.42 -4.73
N LYS A 90 -8.86 0.44 -4.55
CA LYS A 90 -9.01 -0.61 -3.53
C LYS A 90 -8.61 -0.13 -2.13
N PHE A 91 -7.97 1.04 -2.00
CA PHE A 91 -7.47 1.51 -0.72
C PHE A 91 -8.61 1.74 0.28
N ALA A 92 -8.50 1.08 1.42
CA ALA A 92 -9.47 1.09 2.50
C ALA A 92 -8.77 1.34 3.84
N PRO A 93 -9.51 1.61 4.93
CA PRO A 93 -8.91 1.66 6.26
C PRO A 93 -8.26 0.31 6.63
N ILE A 94 -6.96 0.33 6.91
CA ILE A 94 -6.23 -0.82 7.44
C ILE A 94 -6.42 -0.87 8.97
N LYS A 95 -6.74 -2.05 9.50
CA LYS A 95 -6.99 -2.26 10.94
C LYS A 95 -5.75 -2.70 11.72
N ARG A 96 -4.68 -3.12 11.03
CA ARG A 96 -3.42 -3.55 11.66
C ARG A 96 -2.43 -2.38 11.73
N THR A 97 -1.51 -2.46 12.69
CA THR A 97 -0.40 -1.51 12.78
C THR A 97 0.60 -1.83 11.67
N LEU A 98 0.96 -0.81 10.90
CA LEU A 98 1.99 -0.89 9.88
C LEU A 98 3.24 -0.15 10.35
N PRO A 99 4.42 -0.53 9.84
CA PRO A 99 5.73 0.04 10.23
C PRO A 99 6.00 1.46 9.70
N PHE A 100 4.98 2.33 9.71
CA PHE A 100 5.13 3.77 9.41
C PHE A 100 5.72 4.55 10.57
#